data_AF-A0A2S3XH21-F1
#
_entry.id   AF-A0A2S3XH21-F1
#
_cell.length_a   1.000
_cell.length_b   1.000
_cell.length_c   1.000
_cell.angle_alpha   90.00
_cell.angle_beta   90.00
_cell.angle_gamma   90.00
#
_symmetry.space_group_name_H-M   'P 1'
#
loop_
_entity.id
_entity.type
_entity.pdbx_description
1 polymer ?
#
loop_
_entity_poly.entity_id
_entity_poly.type
_entity_poly.pdbx_seq_one_letter_code
_entity_poly.pdbx_strand_id
1 'polypeptide(L)'
;MARNTIMRQQGFSLLEAIVALTILAGATMALFGWIGGSLAQLTRAESYIDAAPTLQSAVNYLKLKDLGNNPQGTFESGNISISWHATPIEKERNGVMGSNFILSLYQVELTIIHKNRTLPPLTTRVVNYHLKPGVQERREIY
;
A
#
# COMPACT_ATOMS: atom_id res chain seq x y z
N MET A 1 -74.20 -11.66 33.34
CA MET A 1 -73.80 -10.40 32.70
C MET A 1 -72.34 -10.52 32.27
N ALA A 2 -72.07 -10.87 31.01
CA ALA A 2 -70.70 -11.02 30.50
C ALA A 2 -70.33 -9.75 29.72
N ARG A 3 -69.32 -9.02 30.19
CA ARG A 3 -68.80 -7.80 29.55
C ARG A 3 -67.87 -8.25 28.42
N ASN A 4 -68.36 -8.14 27.19
CA ASN A 4 -67.60 -8.50 26.00
C ASN A 4 -66.59 -7.38 25.70
N THR A 5 -65.33 -7.55 26.08
CA THR A 5 -64.25 -6.65 25.68
C THR A 5 -63.87 -6.96 24.24
N ILE A 6 -64.46 -6.22 23.30
CA ILE A 6 -64.06 -6.24 21.89
C ILE A 6 -62.59 -5.79 21.84
N MET A 7 -61.68 -6.74 21.60
CA MET A 7 -60.31 -6.40 21.23
C MET A 7 -60.36 -5.62 19.92
N ARG A 8 -59.97 -4.34 19.96
CA ARG A 8 -59.75 -3.55 18.74
C ARG A 8 -58.58 -4.17 17.99
N GLN A 9 -58.87 -4.90 16.91
CA GLN A 9 -57.87 -5.18 15.89
C GLN A 9 -57.45 -3.85 15.26
N GLN A 10 -56.25 -3.40 15.61
CA GLN A 10 -55.59 -2.30 14.91
C GLN A 10 -55.14 -2.87 13.56
N GLY A 11 -56.00 -2.74 12.54
CA GLY A 11 -55.66 -3.12 11.18
C GLY A 11 -54.51 -2.25 10.67
N PHE A 12 -53.51 -2.89 10.06
CA PHE A 12 -52.41 -2.24 9.36
C PHE A 12 -52.96 -1.13 8.47
N SER A 13 -52.68 0.13 8.82
CA SER A 13 -53.13 1.27 8.03
C SER A 13 -52.36 1.29 6.71
N LEU A 14 -53.01 1.69 5.61
CA LEU A 14 -52.37 1.87 4.32
C LEU A 14 -51.17 2.85 4.43
N LEU A 15 -51.31 3.87 5.28
CA LEU A 15 -50.22 4.80 5.60
C LEU A 15 -49.02 4.08 6.22
N GLU A 16 -49.27 3.15 7.15
CA GLU A 16 -48.25 2.41 7.88
C GLU A 16 -47.51 1.44 6.96
N ALA A 17 -48.22 0.81 6.01
CA ALA A 17 -47.59 -0.03 4.98
C ALA A 17 -46.66 0.79 4.07
N ILE A 18 -47.06 1.99 3.65
CA ILE A 18 -46.22 2.87 2.84
C ILE A 18 -45.01 3.33 3.66
N VAL A 19 -45.21 3.74 4.91
CA VAL A 19 -44.11 4.14 5.80
C VAL A 19 -43.13 2.99 6.00
N ALA A 20 -43.60 1.79 6.32
CA ALA A 20 -42.76 0.60 6.48
C ALA A 20 -41.96 0.29 5.20
N LEU A 21 -42.59 0.35 4.03
CA LEU A 21 -41.92 0.15 2.74
C LEU A 21 -40.88 1.23 2.46
N THR A 22 -41.15 2.50 2.78
CA THR A 22 -40.17 3.59 2.60
C THR A 22 -38.96 3.44 3.53
N ILE A 23 -39.19 3.07 4.80
CA ILE A 23 -38.11 2.80 5.75
C ILE A 23 -37.28 1.60 5.29
N LEU A 24 -37.93 0.53 4.85
CA LEU A 24 -37.27 -0.65 4.32
C LEU A 24 -36.45 -0.33 3.06
N ALA A 25 -37.00 0.46 2.15
CA ALA A 25 -36.28 0.91 0.96
C ALA A 25 -35.06 1.78 1.32
N GLY A 26 -35.21 2.72 2.25
CA GLY A 26 -34.09 3.52 2.74
C GLY A 26 -33.00 2.69 3.40
N ALA A 27 -33.39 1.73 4.26
CA ALA A 27 -32.45 0.84 4.93
C ALA A 27 -31.70 -0.07 3.95
N THR A 28 -32.39 -0.61 2.95
CA THR A 28 -31.74 -1.44 1.91
C THR A 28 -30.78 -0.62 1.06
N MET A 29 -31.14 0.61 0.65
CA MET A 29 -30.22 1.50 -0.06
C MET A 29 -28.96 1.82 0.74
N ALA A 30 -29.11 2.14 2.03
CA ALA A 30 -27.98 2.39 2.92
C ALA A 30 -27.08 1.15 3.06
N LEU A 31 -27.67 -0.04 3.21
CA LEU A 31 -26.95 -1.30 3.31
C LEU A 31 -26.16 -1.60 2.02
N PHE A 32 -26.78 -1.43 0.85
CA PHE A 32 -26.08 -1.61 -0.43
C PHE A 32 -24.93 -0.62 -0.60
N GLY A 33 -25.11 0.64 -0.21
CA GLY A 33 -24.04 1.64 -0.23
C GLY A 33 -22.87 1.22 0.67
N TRP A 34 -23.16 0.71 1.86
CA TRP A 34 -22.14 0.23 2.79
C TRP A 34 -21.41 -1.03 2.29
N ILE A 35 -22.11 -1.99 1.69
CA ILE A 35 -21.51 -3.18 1.06
C ILE A 35 -20.59 -2.77 -0.10
N GLY A 36 -21.06 -1.86 -0.97
CA GLY A 36 -20.26 -1.36 -2.09
C GLY A 36 -18.98 -0.67 -1.61
N GLY A 37 -19.08 0.16 -0.56
CA GLY A 37 -17.92 0.79 0.07
C GLY A 37 -16.95 -0.22 0.69
N SER A 38 -17.46 -1.29 1.30
CA SER A 38 -16.64 -2.35 1.90
C SER A 38 -15.91 -3.17 0.84
N LEU A 39 -16.59 -3.52 -0.25
CA LEU A 39 -15.98 -4.24 -1.37
C LEU A 39 -14.90 -3.41 -2.07
N ALA A 40 -15.14 -2.11 -2.27
CA ALA A 40 -14.14 -1.21 -2.84
C ALA A 40 -12.88 -1.11 -1.97
N GLN A 41 -13.04 -1.09 -0.65
CA GLN A 41 -11.91 -1.14 0.28
C GLN A 41 -11.15 -2.47 0.22
N LEU A 42 -11.87 -3.59 0.13
CA LEU A 42 -11.27 -4.91 -0.01
C LEU A 42 -10.43 -5.04 -1.28
N THR A 43 -10.95 -4.60 -2.43
CA THR A 43 -10.19 -4.62 -3.70
C THR A 43 -8.94 -3.75 -3.63
N ARG A 44 -8.98 -2.63 -2.92
CA ARG A 44 -7.78 -1.80 -2.67
C ARG A 44 -6.78 -2.57 -1.83
N ALA A 45 -7.20 -3.17 -0.71
CA ALA A 45 -6.33 -3.94 0.16
C ALA A 45 -5.66 -5.12 -0.56
N GLU A 46 -6.43 -5.86 -1.37
CA GLU A 46 -5.92 -6.97 -2.20
C GLU A 46 -4.82 -6.49 -3.16
N SER A 47 -5.01 -5.33 -3.80
CA SER A 47 -3.98 -4.76 -4.68
C SER A 47 -2.67 -4.37 -3.97
N TYR A 48 -2.72 -4.04 -2.67
CA TYR A 48 -1.53 -3.80 -1.86
C TYR A 48 -0.84 -5.10 -1.45
N ILE A 49 -1.62 -6.13 -1.12
CA ILE A 49 -1.09 -7.46 -0.76
C ILE A 49 -0.35 -8.07 -1.96
N ASP A 50 -0.93 -8.00 -3.15
CA ASP A 50 -0.29 -8.50 -4.39
C ASP A 50 0.99 -7.75 -4.73
N ALA A 51 1.06 -6.44 -4.45
CA ALA A 51 2.23 -5.62 -4.77
C ALA A 51 3.38 -5.75 -3.74
N ALA A 52 3.09 -6.18 -2.52
CA ALA A 52 4.07 -6.22 -1.43
C ALA A 52 5.31 -7.12 -1.70
N PRO A 53 5.18 -8.35 -2.24
CA PRO A 53 6.33 -9.19 -2.57
C PRO A 53 7.23 -8.56 -3.65
N THR A 54 6.62 -7.95 -4.66
CA THR A 54 7.34 -7.27 -5.73
C THR A 54 8.05 -6.01 -5.21
N LEU A 55 7.39 -5.24 -4.34
CA LEU A 55 8.00 -4.10 -3.66
C LEU A 55 9.22 -4.53 -2.85
N GLN A 56 9.10 -5.58 -2.04
CA GLN A 56 10.20 -6.11 -1.25
C GLN A 56 11.36 -6.55 -2.14
N SER A 57 11.06 -7.17 -3.28
CA SER A 57 12.06 -7.60 -4.26
C SER A 57 12.76 -6.42 -4.91
N ALA A 58 12.02 -5.37 -5.28
CA ALA A 58 12.57 -4.12 -5.81
C ALA A 58 13.47 -3.40 -4.78
N VAL A 59 13.04 -3.30 -3.52
CA VAL A 59 13.85 -2.70 -2.44
C VAL A 59 15.13 -3.50 -2.20
N ASN A 60 15.05 -4.84 -2.21
CA ASN A 60 16.23 -5.69 -2.10
C ASN A 60 17.19 -5.48 -3.29
N TYR A 61 16.66 -5.44 -4.52
CA TYR A 61 17.44 -5.12 -5.72
C TYR A 61 18.15 -3.77 -5.62
N LEU A 62 17.45 -2.74 -5.11
CA LEU A 62 18.02 -1.42 -4.89
C LEU A 62 19.16 -1.43 -3.86
N LYS A 63 19.10 -2.26 -2.82
CA LYS A 63 20.21 -2.37 -1.85
C LYS A 63 21.51 -2.92 -2.47
N LEU A 64 21.40 -3.75 -3.51
CA LEU A 64 22.54 -4.33 -4.22
C LEU A 64 23.09 -3.40 -5.32
N LYS A 65 22.27 -2.45 -5.79
CA LYS A 65 22.65 -1.56 -6.89
C LYS A 65 23.35 -0.32 -6.36
N ASP A 66 24.32 0.17 -7.11
CA ASP A 66 24.95 1.46 -6.85
C ASP A 66 23.99 2.60 -7.27
N LEU A 67 23.27 3.14 -6.29
CA LEU A 67 22.35 4.26 -6.46
C LEU A 67 23.07 5.58 -6.81
N GLY A 68 24.38 5.67 -6.59
CA GLY A 68 25.18 6.83 -6.99
C GLY A 68 25.32 6.94 -8.50
N ASN A 69 25.50 5.81 -9.18
CA ASN A 69 25.63 5.74 -10.64
C ASN A 69 24.30 5.55 -11.39
N ASN A 70 23.32 4.90 -10.76
CA ASN A 70 22.02 4.61 -11.38
C ASN A 70 20.87 5.10 -10.50
N PRO A 71 20.63 6.43 -10.44
CA PRO A 71 19.62 7.01 -9.56
C PRO A 71 18.18 6.69 -10.00
N GLN A 72 17.97 6.27 -11.24
CA GLN A 72 16.64 5.96 -11.78
C GLN A 72 16.62 4.64 -12.53
N GLY A 73 15.45 4.02 -12.60
CA GLY A 73 15.22 2.84 -13.42
C GLY A 73 13.87 2.20 -13.16
N THR A 74 13.66 1.04 -13.80
CA THR A 74 12.40 0.29 -13.74
C THR A 74 12.67 -1.17 -13.40
N PHE A 75 11.88 -1.72 -12.49
CA PHE A 75 11.90 -3.11 -12.06
C PHE A 75 10.54 -3.72 -12.42
N GLU A 76 10.57 -4.76 -13.25
CA GLU A 76 9.37 -5.44 -13.71
C GLU A 76 9.30 -6.85 -13.13
N SER A 77 8.13 -7.23 -12.63
CA SER A 77 7.87 -8.57 -12.12
C SER A 77 6.42 -8.95 -12.41
N GLY A 78 6.21 -9.77 -13.43
CA GLY A 78 4.87 -10.17 -13.86
C GLY A 78 4.04 -8.97 -14.31
N ASN A 79 2.91 -8.73 -13.63
CA ASN A 79 1.96 -7.66 -13.97
C ASN A 79 2.20 -6.35 -13.19
N ILE A 80 3.32 -6.26 -12.47
CA ILE A 80 3.69 -5.11 -11.64
C ILE A 80 4.99 -4.52 -12.20
N SER A 81 4.96 -3.23 -12.51
CA SER A 81 6.12 -2.44 -12.90
C SER A 81 6.37 -1.37 -11.83
N ILE A 82 7.59 -1.30 -11.32
CA ILE A 82 8.02 -0.37 -10.29
C ILE A 82 9.11 0.52 -10.89
N SER A 83 8.81 1.80 -11.06
CA SER A 83 9.81 2.81 -11.41
C SER A 83 10.35 3.44 -10.14
N TRP A 84 11.67 3.66 -10.06
CA TRP A 84 12.27 4.33 -8.91
C TRP A 84 13.05 5.58 -9.30
N HIS A 85 13.11 6.53 -8.37
CA HIS A 85 13.96 7.70 -8.44
C HIS A 85 14.64 7.93 -7.09
N ALA A 86 15.97 7.92 -7.08
CA ALA A 86 16.80 8.06 -5.90
C ALA A 86 17.42 9.47 -5.82
N THR A 87 17.18 10.16 -4.71
CA THR A 87 17.74 11.46 -4.39
C THR A 87 18.67 11.33 -3.17
N PRO A 88 19.93 11.78 -3.23
CA PRO A 88 20.82 11.73 -2.07
C PRO A 88 20.33 12.69 -0.97
N ILE A 89 20.07 12.16 0.23
CA ILE A 89 19.74 12.95 1.43
C ILE A 89 21.02 13.36 2.17
N GLU A 90 21.95 12.41 2.34
CA GLU A 90 23.20 12.62 3.05
C GLU A 90 24.35 12.01 2.25
N LYS A 91 25.30 12.85 1.85
CA LYS A 91 26.45 12.45 1.03
C LYS A 91 27.58 11.99 1.95
N GLU A 92 27.99 10.75 1.77
CA GLU A 92 29.34 10.25 2.07
C GLU A 92 29.81 10.47 3.52
N ARG A 93 29.16 9.78 4.46
CA ARG A 93 29.66 9.68 5.83
C ARG A 93 30.65 8.52 5.95
N ASN A 94 31.81 8.78 6.55
CA ASN A 94 32.75 7.73 6.92
C ASN A 94 32.09 6.73 7.87
N GLY A 95 32.27 5.43 7.62
CA GLY A 95 31.88 4.39 8.56
C GLY A 95 32.58 4.55 9.92
N VAL A 96 31.90 4.12 10.98
CA VAL A 96 32.42 4.21 12.36
C VAL A 96 33.63 3.27 12.52
N MET A 97 34.56 3.60 13.43
CA MET A 97 35.64 2.71 13.88
C MET A 97 36.70 2.33 12.83
N GLY A 98 37.06 3.26 11.93
CA GLY A 98 38.11 3.00 10.92
C GLY A 98 37.65 2.13 9.75
N SER A 99 36.33 1.97 9.58
CA SER A 99 35.74 1.24 8.47
C SER A 99 36.23 1.77 7.12
N ASN A 100 36.50 0.83 6.21
CA ASN A 100 36.91 1.09 4.83
C ASN A 100 35.73 1.45 3.91
N PHE A 101 34.55 1.69 4.47
CA PHE A 101 33.33 1.98 3.73
C PHE A 101 32.88 3.43 3.93
N ILE A 102 32.37 4.01 2.86
CA ILE A 102 31.64 5.28 2.84
C ILE A 102 30.16 4.95 2.73
N LEU A 103 29.36 5.56 3.60
CA LEU A 103 27.91 5.40 3.67
C LEU A 103 27.23 6.60 3.05
N SER A 104 26.27 6.36 2.15
CA SER A 104 25.43 7.40 1.56
C SER A 104 23.96 7.03 1.76
N LEU A 105 23.16 8.01 2.20
CA LEU A 105 21.72 7.82 2.42
C LEU A 105 20.95 8.42 1.24
N TYR A 106 20.11 7.60 0.61
CA TYR A 106 19.24 8.01 -0.49
C TYR A 106 17.77 7.92 -0.09
N GLN A 107 17.01 8.96 -0.43
CA GLN A 107 15.56 8.88 -0.52
C GLN A 107 15.21 8.24 -1.84
N VAL A 108 14.43 7.17 -1.83
CA VAL A 108 13.95 6.52 -3.05
C VAL A 108 12.45 6.66 -3.12
N GLU A 109 11.97 7.31 -4.18
CA GLU A 109 10.56 7.37 -4.53
C GLU A 109 10.26 6.25 -5.51
N LEU A 110 9.21 5.47 -5.20
CA LEU A 110 8.78 4.30 -5.92
C LEU A 110 7.39 4.57 -6.50
N THR A 111 7.29 4.53 -7.82
CA THR A 111 6.02 4.61 -8.54
C THR A 111 5.65 3.21 -9.00
N ILE A 112 4.54 2.69 -8.49
CA ILE A 112 4.10 1.31 -8.74
C ILE A 112 2.92 1.33 -9.70
N ILE A 113 3.05 0.59 -10.79
CA ILE A 113 2.01 0.39 -11.79
C ILE A 113 1.60 -1.08 -11.75
N HIS A 114 0.35 -1.36 -11.36
CA HIS A 114 -0.21 -2.71 -11.32
C HIS A 114 -1.42 -2.80 -12.25
N LYS A 115 -1.38 -3.67 -13.26
CA LYS A 115 -2.49 -3.89 -14.22
C LYS A 115 -3.11 -2.58 -14.76
N ASN A 116 -2.24 -1.64 -15.17
CA ASN A 116 -2.62 -0.32 -15.70
C ASN A 116 -3.24 0.67 -14.68
N ARG A 117 -3.15 0.37 -13.38
CA ARG A 117 -3.48 1.32 -12.29
C ARG A 117 -2.19 1.75 -11.59
N THR A 118 -2.03 3.05 -11.41
CA THR A 118 -0.97 3.62 -10.59
C THR A 118 -1.39 3.53 -9.12
N LEU A 119 -0.58 2.86 -8.31
CA LEU A 119 -0.72 2.96 -6.86
C LEU A 119 -0.09 4.28 -6.38
N PRO A 120 -0.47 4.79 -5.20
CA PRO A 120 0.17 5.95 -4.63
C PRO A 120 1.69 5.77 -4.56
N PRO A 121 2.47 6.82 -4.85
CA PRO A 121 3.93 6.74 -4.78
C PRO A 121 4.35 6.45 -3.34
N LEU A 122 5.33 5.57 -3.19
CA LEU A 122 5.90 5.21 -1.90
C LEU A 122 7.29 5.81 -1.78
N THR A 123 7.56 6.49 -0.67
CA THR A 123 8.91 6.96 -0.35
C THR A 123 9.55 6.02 0.65
N THR A 124 10.76 5.54 0.34
CA THR A 124 11.58 4.75 1.25
C THR A 124 12.99 5.34 1.36
N ARG A 125 13.74 4.93 2.38
CA ARG A 125 15.13 5.34 2.59
C ARG A 125 16.03 4.13 2.45
N VAL A 126 17.04 4.24 1.60
CA VAL A 126 18.01 3.19 1.32
C VAL A 126 19.41 3.70 1.63
N VAL A 127 20.16 2.94 2.42
CA VAL A 127 21.58 3.18 2.66
C VAL A 127 22.36 2.38 1.63
N ASN A 128 23.24 3.05 0.89
CA ASN A 128 24.21 2.42 0.01
C ASN A 128 25.61 2.57 0.63
N TYR A 129 26.45 1.56 0.46
CA TYR A 129 27.84 1.57 0.92
C TYR A 129 28.78 1.29 -0.23
N HIS A 130 29.88 2.02 -0.29
CA HIS A 130 30.95 1.76 -1.24
C HIS A 130 32.30 1.79 -0.51
N LEU A 131 33.28 1.05 -1.02
CA LEU A 131 34.64 1.06 -0.49
C LEU A 131 35.26 2.43 -0.69
N LYS A 132 36.03 2.88 0.30
CA LYS A 132 36.85 4.09 0.19
C LYS A 132 37.80 3.95 -0.99
N PRO A 133 37.93 4.97 -1.84
CA PRO A 133 38.90 4.96 -2.92
C PRO A 133 40.32 4.75 -2.35
N GLY A 134 41.01 3.70 -2.80
CA GLY A 134 42.37 3.35 -2.36
C GLY A 134 42.48 2.17 -1.40
N VAL A 135 41.37 1.55 -0.96
CA VAL A 135 41.41 0.33 -0.14
C VAL A 135 41.08 -0.90 -1.01
N GLN A 136 42.04 -1.82 -1.17
CA GLN A 136 41.78 -3.13 -1.77
C GLN A 136 41.17 -4.09 -0.75
N GLU A 137 40.07 -4.74 -1.12
CA GLU A 137 39.46 -5.82 -0.34
C GLU A 137 40.46 -6.98 -0.26
N ARG A 138 41.06 -7.19 0.92
CA ARG A 138 41.85 -8.40 1.18
C ARG A 138 40.89 -9.58 1.24
N ARG A 139 40.68 -10.24 0.10
CA ARG A 139 40.05 -11.56 0.05
C ARG A 139 40.97 -12.56 0.76
N GLU A 140 40.76 -12.77 2.04
CA GLU A 140 41.29 -13.95 2.71
C GLU A 140 40.44 -15.14 2.27
N ILE A 141 41.03 -15.90 1.35
CA ILE A 141 40.55 -17.19 0.87
C ILE A 141 40.75 -18.17 2.03
N TYR A 142 39.67 -18.74 2.55
CA TYR A 142 39.72 -19.86 3.51
C TYR A 142 39.24 -21.14 2.82
#